data_AF-A0A820IBZ0-F1
#
_entry.id   AF-A0A820IBZ0-F1
#
_cell.length_a   1.000
_cell.length_b   1.000
_cell.length_c   1.000
_cell.angle_alpha   90.00
_cell.angle_beta   90.00
_cell.angle_gamma   90.00
#
_symmetry.space_group_name_H-M   'P 1'
#
loop_
_entity.id
_entity.type
_entity.pdbx_description
1 polymer ?
#
loop_
_entity_poly.entity_id
_entity_poly.type
_entity_poly.pdbx_seq_one_letter_code
_entity_poly.pdbx_strand_id
1 'polypeptide(L)' 'DTARPHIHSDVINYLTEEDIIIMSHPPYSPDLAPCDYWLNDYIKRNLTDQSDE' A
#
# COMPACT_ATOMS: atom_id res chain seq x y z
N ASP A 1 -1.15 2.50 4.53
CA ASP A 1 -2.02 3.69 4.49
C ASP A 1 -3.30 3.38 5.28
N THR A 2 -4.26 4.31 5.33
CA THR A 2 -5.54 4.13 6.04
C THR A 2 -6.73 4.25 5.08
N ALA A 3 -6.57 3.78 3.83
CA ALA A 3 -7.64 3.82 2.85
C ALA A 3 -8.88 3.05 3.36
N ARG A 4 -10.09 3.50 2.98
CA ARG A 4 -11.34 2.95 3.52
C ARG A 4 -11.46 1.42 3.39
N PRO A 5 -11.06 0.78 2.26
CA PRO A 5 -11.09 -0.66 2.16
C PRO A 5 -10.15 -1.36 3.15
N HIS A 6 -8.98 -0.78 3.44
CA HIS A 6 -7.95 -1.40 4.29
C HIS A 6 -8.33 -1.41 5.78
N ILE A 7 -9.23 -0.52 6.20
CA ILE A 7 -9.70 -0.41 7.59
C ILE A 7 -11.12 -0.97 7.79
N HIS A 8 -11.72 -1.55 6.75
CA HIS A 8 -13.05 -2.15 6.84
C HIS A 8 -13.04 -3.36 7.79
N SER A 9 -14.11 -3.55 8.57
CA SER A 9 -14.20 -4.62 9.58
C SER A 9 -13.89 -5.99 9.02
N ASP A 10 -14.41 -6.31 7.83
CA ASP A 10 -14.24 -7.63 7.22
C ASP A 10 -12.77 -7.90 6.87
N VAL A 11 -12.03 -6.88 6.44
CA VAL A 11 -10.60 -6.98 6.15
C VAL A 11 -9.81 -7.13 7.44
N ILE A 12 -10.11 -6.34 8.46
CA ILE A 12 -9.43 -6.43 9.78
C ILE A 12 -9.67 -7.79 10.44
N ASN A 13 -10.89 -8.32 10.37
CA ASN A 13 -11.24 -9.62 10.91
C ASN A 13 -10.45 -10.73 10.20
N TYR A 14 -10.44 -10.73 8.86
CA TYR A 14 -9.67 -11.69 8.07
C TYR A 14 -8.17 -11.65 8.41
N LEU A 15 -7.56 -10.45 8.45
CA LEU A 15 -6.15 -10.30 8.80
C LEU A 15 -5.84 -10.79 10.21
N THR A 16 -6.78 -10.62 11.14
CA THR A 16 -6.66 -11.11 12.53
C THR A 16 -6.76 -12.63 12.60
N GLU A 17 -7.69 -13.24 11.83
CA GLU A 17 -7.85 -14.69 11.72
C GLU A 17 -6.62 -15.38 11.11
N GLU A 18 -5.93 -14.70 10.20
CA GLU A 18 -4.69 -15.16 9.56
C GLU A 18 -3.41 -14.82 10.35
N ASP A 19 -3.53 -14.33 11.59
CA ASP A 19 -2.41 -13.93 12.46
C ASP A 19 -1.48 -12.85 11.84
N ILE A 20 -2.02 -12.00 10.96
CA ILE A 20 -1.26 -10.91 10.32
C ILE A 20 -1.27 -9.68 11.22
N ILE A 21 -0.08 -9.28 11.70
CA ILE A 21 0.09 -8.09 12.52
C ILE A 21 -0.06 -6.82 11.68
N ILE A 22 -1.08 -6.02 11.99
CA ILE A 22 -1.32 -4.74 11.34
C ILE A 22 -0.46 -3.66 12.02
N MET A 23 0.49 -3.11 11.26
CA MET A 23 1.31 -1.99 11.72
C MET A 23 0.52 -0.68 11.68
N SER A 24 0.61 0.11 12.75
CA SER A 24 0.02 1.45 12.78
C SER A 24 0.65 2.34 11.70
N HIS A 25 -0.19 3.00 10.90
CA HIS A 25 0.26 3.91 9.86
C HIS A 25 -0.52 5.23 9.96
N PRO A 26 0.16 6.38 10.12
CA PRO A 26 -0.50 7.67 10.27
C PRO A 26 -1.16 8.14 8.96
N PRO A 27 -2.26 8.93 9.03
CA PRO A 27 -2.88 9.53 7.85
C PRO A 27 -1.92 10.48 7.13
N TYR A 28 -1.99 10.49 5.79
CA TYR A 28 -1.20 11.36 4.92
C TYR A 28 0.32 11.24 5.07
N SER A 29 0.81 10.02 5.34
CA SER A 29 2.25 9.76 5.52
C SER A 29 2.85 8.85 4.46
N PRO A 30 2.84 9.25 3.17
CA PRO A 30 3.49 8.48 2.10
C PRO A 30 5.01 8.41 2.28
N ASP A 31 5.63 9.35 2.99
CA ASP A 31 7.04 9.35 3.36
C ASP A 31 7.42 8.21 4.31
N LEU A 32 6.44 7.64 5.03
CA LEU A 32 6.62 6.48 5.90
C LEU A 32 6.24 5.15 5.22
N ALA A 33 5.69 5.18 4.01
CA ALA A 33 5.31 3.99 3.26
C ALA A 33 6.40 3.60 2.25
N PRO A 34 7.09 2.46 2.42
CA PRO A 34 8.17 2.03 1.51
C PRO A 34 7.74 1.92 0.04
N CYS A 35 6.47 1.56 -0.18
CA CYS A 35 5.92 1.54 -1.52
C CYS A 35 5.89 2.93 -2.15
N ASP A 36 5.54 3.97 -1.38
CA ASP A 36 5.38 5.32 -1.91
C ASP A 36 6.71 6.06 -2.02
N TYR A 37 7.54 6.06 -0.97
CA TYR A 37 8.80 6.84 -0.99
C TYR A 37 9.92 6.17 -1.80
N TRP A 38 9.82 4.87 -2.09
CA TRP A 38 10.89 4.13 -2.79
C TRP A 38 10.39 3.32 -3.98
N LEU A 39 9.51 2.34 -3.77
CA LEU A 39 9.17 1.36 -4.83
C LEU A 39 8.51 2.03 -6.04
N ASN A 40 7.51 2.90 -5.81
CA ASN A 40 6.75 3.54 -6.87
C ASN A 40 7.63 4.49 -7.70
N ASP A 41 8.57 5.18 -7.07
CA ASP A 41 9.55 6.01 -7.78
C ASP A 41 10.54 5.17 -8.59
N TYR A 42 11.02 4.07 -8.03
CA TYR A 42 11.84 3.11 -8.76
C TYR A 42 11.11 2.54 -9.98
N ILE A 43 9.84 2.14 -9.83
CA ILE A 43 9.03 1.64 -10.94
C ILE A 43 8.88 2.72 -12.01
N LYS A 44 8.49 3.95 -11.65
CA LYS A 44 8.32 5.06 -12.62
C LYS A 44 9.56 5.33 -13.45
N ARG A 45 10.76 5.21 -12.86
CA ARG A 45 12.03 5.40 -13.58
C ARG A 45 12.34 4.30 -14.61
N ASN A 46 11.84 3.10 -14.36
CA ASN A 46 12.09 1.92 -15.20
C ASN A 46 10.90 1.55 -16.08
N LEU A 47 9.75 2.16 -15.85
CA LEU A 47 8.55 1.96 -16.66
C LEU A 47 8.73 2.66 -18.00
N THR A 48 8.86 1.88 -19.06
CA THR A 48 8.90 2.39 -20.43
C THR A 48 7.49 2.49 -20.99
N ASP A 49 7.28 3.43 -21.91
CA ASP A 49 6.03 3.55 -22.65
C ASP A 49 5.70 2.20 -23.31
N GLN A 50 4.44 1.80 -23.21
CA GLN A 50 3.90 0.68 -23.96
C GLN A 50 3.25 1.26 -25.22
N SER A 51 3.54 0.68 -26.39
CA SER A 51 2.82 1.03 -27.60
C SER A 51 1.43 0.40 -27.57
N ASP A 52 0.40 1.19 -27.89
CA ASP A 52 -0.95 0.70 -28.13
C ASP A 52 -0.96 -0.09 -29.46
N GLU A 53 -0.64 -1.38 -29.44
CA GLU A 53 -0.91 -2.29 -30.57
C GLU A 53 -2.39 -2.73 -30.60
#